data_AF-A0A9C6E2B2-F1
#
_entry.id   AF-A0A9C6E2B2-F1
#
_cell.length_a   1.000
_cell.length_b   1.000
_cell.length_c   1.000
_cell.angle_alpha   90.00
_cell.angle_beta   90.00
_cell.angle_gamma   90.00
#
_symmetry.space_group_name_H-M   'P 1'
#
loop_
_entity.id
_entity.type
_entity.pdbx_description
1 polymer ?
#
loop_
_entity_poly.entity_id
_entity_poly.type
_entity_poly.pdbx_seq_one_letter_code
_entity_poly.pdbx_strand_id
1 'polypeptide(L)'
;MINEPNFSLEPTYLFEGFKHPEVKALYDFLVKMAINLDATPEMAVSVVHAALMFEMNLASISLGLSPVNIMDAYEPPYSLIPIKTLQSILPYLDWLEYINGLLSTDHSVNESEIILVREKSYFMQLGLILRKTDHVVICDYLILRTIKYSIPFLPDKFLLMHSALQTNKSKRAYSSDNLSFLKSESREEQCLSIIPQLFPIIIGALYARQYSNLDSKSKATEIFESIKREFLHGLQHIIWLDETTRTKNINKLKSTQFYIGYPEQLMDDELLIKYYEKLEIHP
;
A
#
# COMPACT_ATOMS: atom_id res chain seq x y z
N MET A 1 -1.05 10.74 -7.61
CA MET A 1 -0.17 10.85 -6.43
C MET A 1 0.98 9.89 -6.64
N ILE A 2 2.21 10.30 -6.33
CA ILE A 2 3.37 9.40 -6.23
C ILE A 2 3.83 9.36 -4.77
N ASN A 3 4.19 8.16 -4.30
CA ASN A 3 4.64 7.90 -2.93
C ASN A 3 5.74 6.83 -2.94
N GLU A 4 6.49 6.72 -1.84
CA GLU A 4 7.40 5.60 -1.63
C GLU A 4 6.67 4.24 -1.71
N PRO A 5 7.36 3.17 -2.14
CA PRO A 5 6.76 1.85 -2.25
C PRO A 5 6.59 1.21 -0.87
N ASN A 6 5.64 0.26 -0.78
CA ASN A 6 5.68 -0.70 0.33
C ASN A 6 6.89 -1.64 0.16
N PHE A 7 7.45 -2.09 1.27
CA PHE A 7 8.58 -3.02 1.31
C PHE A 7 8.14 -4.43 1.70
N SER A 8 9.01 -5.41 1.49
CA SER A 8 8.76 -6.81 1.86
C SER A 8 8.71 -7.07 3.36
N LEU A 9 9.28 -6.16 4.17
CA LEU A 9 9.29 -6.14 5.63
C LEU A 9 9.31 -4.69 6.12
N GLU A 10 9.09 -4.46 7.40
CA GLU A 10 9.28 -3.14 8.03
C GLU A 10 10.65 -2.55 7.65
N PRO A 11 10.72 -1.25 7.27
CA PRO A 11 11.98 -0.63 6.89
C PRO A 11 13.07 -0.73 7.95
N THR A 12 12.70 -0.70 9.24
CA THR A 12 13.62 -0.86 10.37
C THR A 12 14.27 -2.25 10.42
N TYR A 13 13.53 -3.31 10.06
CA TYR A 13 14.08 -4.66 9.99
C TYR A 13 15.04 -4.79 8.81
N LEU A 14 14.67 -4.24 7.65
CA LEU A 14 15.53 -4.22 6.47
C LEU A 14 16.82 -3.43 6.70
N PHE A 15 16.76 -2.35 7.48
CA PHE A 15 17.94 -1.58 7.87
C PHE A 15 18.93 -2.39 8.74
N GLU A 16 18.44 -3.24 9.64
CA GLU A 16 19.29 -4.17 10.40
C GLU A 16 19.90 -5.28 9.51
N GLY A 17 19.35 -5.49 8.32
CA GLY A 17 19.82 -6.44 7.31
C GLY A 17 19.80 -7.88 7.81
N PHE A 18 20.74 -8.70 7.34
CA PHE A 18 20.80 -10.14 7.66
C PHE A 18 21.04 -10.48 9.15
N LYS A 19 21.29 -9.47 10.00
CA LYS A 19 21.33 -9.66 11.46
C LYS A 19 19.92 -9.86 12.04
N HIS A 20 18.90 -9.29 11.39
CA HIS A 20 17.53 -9.41 11.84
C HIS A 20 16.96 -10.78 11.41
N PRO A 21 16.33 -11.54 12.32
CA PRO A 21 15.85 -12.89 12.03
C PRO A 21 14.81 -12.94 10.90
N GLU A 22 13.96 -11.92 10.77
CA GLU A 22 12.94 -11.87 9.72
C GLU A 22 13.53 -11.67 8.32
N VAL A 23 14.60 -10.87 8.22
CA VAL A 23 15.29 -10.65 6.94
C VAL A 23 15.95 -11.95 6.48
N LYS A 24 16.56 -12.69 7.42
CA LYS A 24 17.11 -14.01 7.13
C LYS A 24 16.03 -15.02 6.73
N ALA A 25 14.89 -15.03 7.41
CA ALA A 25 13.77 -15.90 7.06
C ALA A 25 13.20 -15.59 5.66
N LEU A 26 13.05 -14.30 5.33
CA LEU A 26 12.63 -13.86 3.99
C LEU A 26 13.65 -14.27 2.92
N TYR A 27 14.95 -14.10 3.19
CA TYR A 27 16.00 -14.53 2.28
C TYR A 27 15.95 -16.04 2.01
N ASP A 28 15.92 -16.86 3.06
CA ASP A 28 15.87 -18.32 2.95
C ASP A 28 14.62 -18.78 2.18
N PHE A 29 13.51 -18.07 2.36
CA PHE A 29 12.28 -18.32 1.62
C PHE A 29 12.40 -18.04 0.13
N LEU A 30 12.85 -16.84 -0.23
CA LEU A 30 12.97 -16.42 -1.63
C LEU A 30 13.96 -17.31 -2.39
N VAL A 31 15.06 -17.74 -1.75
CA VAL A 31 15.99 -18.70 -2.34
C VAL A 31 15.30 -20.04 -2.63
N LYS A 32 14.60 -20.62 -1.64
CA LYS A 32 13.88 -21.89 -1.83
C LYS A 32 12.80 -21.76 -2.90
N MET A 33 12.11 -20.63 -2.95
CA MET A 33 11.08 -20.35 -3.94
C MET A 33 11.67 -20.28 -5.35
N ALA A 34 12.77 -19.55 -5.55
CA ALA A 34 13.46 -19.47 -6.83
C ALA A 34 13.90 -20.87 -7.32
N ILE A 35 14.43 -21.71 -6.43
CA ILE A 35 14.81 -23.11 -6.76
C ILE A 35 13.57 -23.94 -7.16
N ASN A 36 12.44 -23.73 -6.50
CA ASN A 36 11.18 -24.41 -6.86
C ASN A 36 10.54 -23.90 -8.17
N LEU A 37 11.07 -22.79 -8.70
CA LEU A 37 10.78 -22.23 -10.01
C LEU A 37 11.95 -22.50 -10.99
N ASP A 38 12.68 -23.60 -10.75
CA ASP A 38 13.73 -24.14 -11.60
C ASP A 38 15.01 -23.29 -11.72
N ALA A 39 15.22 -22.31 -10.84
CA ALA A 39 16.52 -21.65 -10.73
C ALA A 39 17.57 -22.60 -10.15
N THR A 40 18.80 -22.55 -10.66
CA THR A 40 19.93 -23.27 -10.04
C THR A 40 20.20 -22.72 -8.63
N PRO A 41 20.66 -23.54 -7.67
CA PRO A 41 20.94 -23.06 -6.32
C PRO A 41 21.90 -21.86 -6.28
N GLU A 42 22.92 -21.87 -7.14
CA GLU A 42 23.91 -20.79 -7.24
C GLU A 42 23.27 -19.50 -7.74
N MET A 43 22.43 -19.58 -8.78
CA MET A 43 21.69 -18.41 -9.29
C MET A 43 20.70 -17.89 -8.26
N ALA A 44 19.92 -18.77 -7.62
CA ALA A 44 18.93 -18.39 -6.62
C ALA A 44 19.55 -17.60 -5.46
N VAL A 45 20.68 -18.09 -4.92
CA VAL A 45 21.43 -17.41 -3.86
C VAL A 45 21.93 -16.04 -4.31
N SER A 46 22.57 -15.96 -5.48
CA SER A 46 23.15 -14.72 -6.00
C SER A 46 22.07 -13.65 -6.27
N VAL A 47 21.01 -14.04 -6.98
CA VAL A 47 19.91 -13.15 -7.40
C VAL A 47 19.14 -12.63 -6.19
N VAL A 48 18.73 -13.52 -5.29
CA VAL A 48 17.97 -13.13 -4.09
C VAL A 48 18.81 -12.25 -3.17
N HIS A 49 20.10 -12.53 -3.01
CA HIS A 49 20.99 -11.69 -2.21
C HIS A 49 21.10 -10.28 -2.80
N ALA A 50 21.34 -10.16 -4.10
CA ALA A 50 21.46 -8.86 -4.77
C ALA A 50 20.16 -8.05 -4.70
N ALA A 51 19.02 -8.69 -4.96
CA ALA A 51 17.71 -8.06 -4.90
C ALA A 51 17.35 -7.60 -3.47
N LEU A 52 17.65 -8.39 -2.45
CA LEU A 52 17.36 -8.03 -1.06
C LEU A 52 18.28 -6.90 -0.58
N MET A 53 19.56 -6.91 -0.96
CA MET A 53 20.47 -5.78 -0.69
C MET A 53 19.98 -4.49 -1.35
N PHE A 54 19.42 -4.57 -2.57
CA PHE A 54 18.78 -3.43 -3.22
C PHE A 54 17.56 -2.93 -2.42
N GLU A 55 16.68 -3.82 -1.98
CA GLU A 55 15.52 -3.46 -1.15
C GLU A 55 15.94 -2.83 0.20
N MET A 56 17.00 -3.33 0.85
CA MET A 56 17.57 -2.73 2.07
C MET A 56 18.06 -1.30 1.84
N ASN A 57 18.67 -1.02 0.68
CA ASN A 57 19.08 0.34 0.33
C ASN A 57 17.87 1.26 0.13
N LEU A 58 16.79 0.76 -0.49
CA LEU A 58 15.54 1.51 -0.63
C LEU A 58 14.88 1.78 0.74
N ALA A 59 14.85 0.80 1.63
CA ALA A 59 14.32 0.97 2.99
C ALA A 59 15.13 1.99 3.81
N SER A 60 16.46 1.99 3.66
CA SER A 60 17.34 2.92 4.36
C SER A 60 17.05 4.39 4.01
N ILE A 61 16.73 4.67 2.75
CA ILE A 61 16.40 6.04 2.32
C ILE A 61 14.98 6.47 2.75
N SER A 62 14.06 5.51 2.91
CA SER A 62 12.71 5.75 3.48
C SER A 62 12.79 6.13 4.97
N LEU A 63 13.74 5.56 5.71
CA LEU A 63 14.04 5.96 7.10
C LEU A 63 14.77 7.30 7.23
N GLY A 64 15.05 8.00 6.11
CA GLY A 64 15.85 9.22 6.10
C GLY A 64 17.33 8.98 6.44
N LEU A 65 17.80 7.73 6.47
CA LEU A 65 19.17 7.35 6.82
C LEU A 65 20.11 7.40 5.62
N SER A 66 19.88 8.36 4.71
CA SER A 66 20.74 8.55 3.56
C SER A 66 22.15 8.94 3.97
N PRO A 67 23.19 8.34 3.36
CA PRO A 67 24.53 8.89 3.45
C PRO A 67 24.66 10.24 2.71
N VAL A 68 23.69 10.60 1.87
CA VAL A 68 23.64 11.89 1.18
C VAL A 68 22.71 12.81 1.97
N ASN A 69 23.29 13.69 2.78
CA ASN A 69 22.54 14.72 3.49
C ASN A 69 22.04 15.77 2.48
N ILE A 70 20.81 15.60 1.98
CA ILE A 70 20.10 16.61 1.18
C ILE A 70 19.26 17.53 2.10
N MET A 71 19.33 17.30 3.43
CA MET A 71 18.53 17.99 4.43
C MET A 71 19.19 19.30 4.91
N ASP A 72 18.84 20.40 4.25
CA ASP A 72 19.08 21.75 4.79
C ASP A 72 17.77 22.51 5.12
N ALA A 73 16.59 21.94 4.83
CA ALA A 73 15.31 22.61 5.06
C ALA A 73 14.19 21.65 5.50
N TYR A 74 13.22 22.19 6.26
CA TYR A 74 11.94 21.54 6.53
C TYR A 74 11.25 21.21 5.20
N GLU A 75 11.18 19.92 4.85
CA GLU A 75 10.45 19.45 3.67
C GLU A 75 8.98 19.28 4.05
N PRO A 76 8.03 19.91 3.33
CA PRO A 76 6.61 19.66 3.56
C PRO A 76 6.29 18.18 3.24
N PRO A 77 5.35 17.55 3.97
CA PRO A 77 5.05 16.12 3.83
C PRO A 77 4.53 15.75 2.43
N TYR A 78 4.11 16.75 1.66
CA TYR A 78 3.78 16.61 0.26
C TYR A 78 4.04 17.91 -0.50
N SER A 79 4.27 17.77 -1.81
CA SER A 79 4.38 18.86 -2.77
C SER A 79 3.38 18.65 -3.90
N LEU A 80 2.68 19.71 -4.30
CA LEU A 80 1.86 19.74 -5.51
C LEU A 80 2.66 20.42 -6.61
N ILE A 81 3.12 19.67 -7.59
CA ILE A 81 3.95 20.21 -8.68
C ILE A 81 3.49 19.70 -10.06
N PRO A 82 3.64 20.50 -11.13
CA PRO A 82 3.42 20.05 -12.50
C PRO A 82 4.37 18.90 -12.89
N ILE A 83 3.95 18.01 -13.79
CA ILE A 83 4.81 16.98 -14.39
C ILE A 83 6.10 17.58 -14.95
N LYS A 84 6.03 18.75 -15.60
CA LYS A 84 7.22 19.46 -16.11
C LYS A 84 8.27 19.74 -15.03
N THR A 85 7.81 20.16 -13.87
CA THR A 85 8.67 20.46 -12.71
C THR A 85 9.22 19.15 -12.13
N LEU A 86 8.39 18.11 -12.05
CA LEU A 86 8.82 16.77 -11.63
C LEU A 86 9.95 16.23 -12.52
N GLN A 87 9.79 16.31 -13.84
CA GLN A 87 10.77 15.89 -14.83
C GLN A 87 12.12 16.60 -14.67
N SER A 88 12.08 17.90 -14.33
CA SER A 88 13.28 18.70 -14.10
C SER A 88 14.02 18.31 -12.83
N ILE A 89 13.30 17.91 -11.77
CA ILE A 89 13.88 17.56 -10.47
C ILE A 89 14.34 16.09 -10.43
N LEU A 90 13.62 15.20 -11.12
CA LEU A 90 13.82 13.75 -11.11
C LEU A 90 14.00 13.21 -12.55
N PRO A 91 15.12 13.51 -13.23
CA PRO A 91 15.26 13.28 -14.68
C PRO A 91 15.56 11.82 -15.07
N TYR A 92 15.51 10.87 -14.14
CA TYR A 92 15.88 9.46 -14.38
C TYR A 92 14.78 8.62 -15.04
N LEU A 93 13.58 9.18 -15.21
CA LEU A 93 12.42 8.56 -15.85
C LEU A 93 11.75 9.60 -16.73
N ASP A 94 11.20 9.21 -17.87
CA ASP A 94 10.22 10.04 -18.57
C ASP A 94 8.88 9.93 -17.83
N TRP A 95 8.60 10.89 -16.94
CA TRP A 95 7.42 10.86 -16.09
C TRP A 95 6.14 11.05 -16.88
N LEU A 96 6.17 11.82 -17.97
CA LEU A 96 4.97 12.04 -18.78
C LEU A 96 4.59 10.75 -19.51
N GLU A 97 5.56 10.10 -20.14
CA GLU A 97 5.36 8.82 -20.81
C GLU A 97 4.96 7.74 -19.81
N TYR A 98 5.67 7.62 -18.69
CA TYR A 98 5.38 6.63 -17.66
C TYR A 98 3.95 6.76 -17.11
N ILE A 99 3.52 7.98 -16.79
CA ILE A 99 2.18 8.20 -16.24
C ILE A 99 1.11 7.92 -17.30
N ASN A 100 1.29 8.39 -18.53
CA ASN A 100 0.34 8.11 -19.61
C ASN A 100 0.28 6.61 -19.94
N GLY A 101 1.39 5.87 -19.80
CA GLY A 101 1.41 4.42 -19.96
C GLY A 101 0.67 3.65 -18.85
N LEU A 102 0.46 4.25 -17.67
CA LEU A 102 -0.33 3.67 -16.58
C LEU A 102 -1.82 3.99 -16.67
N LEU A 103 -2.19 5.05 -17.39
CA LEU A 103 -3.58 5.45 -17.57
C LEU A 103 -4.28 4.55 -18.59
N SER A 104 -5.60 4.40 -18.42
CA SER A 104 -6.44 3.78 -19.46
C SER A 104 -6.30 4.53 -20.78
N THR A 105 -6.46 3.86 -21.91
CA THR A 105 -6.33 4.44 -23.27
C THR A 105 -7.20 5.66 -23.52
N ASP A 106 -8.31 5.81 -22.80
CA ASP A 106 -9.26 6.92 -22.96
C ASP A 106 -8.88 8.18 -22.16
N HIS A 107 -7.78 8.12 -21.38
CA HIS A 107 -7.31 9.21 -20.54
C HIS A 107 -5.84 9.50 -20.83
N SER A 108 -5.50 10.78 -20.94
CA SER A 108 -4.13 11.23 -21.08
C SER A 108 -3.92 12.55 -20.36
N VAL A 109 -2.73 12.75 -19.81
CA VAL A 109 -2.31 13.98 -19.14
C VAL A 109 -1.18 14.65 -19.95
N ASN A 110 -1.00 15.94 -19.73
CA ASN A 110 0.09 16.71 -20.33
C ASN A 110 1.05 17.23 -19.24
N GLU A 111 2.14 17.88 -19.64
CA GLU A 111 3.18 18.38 -18.74
C GLU A 111 2.69 19.34 -17.63
N SER A 112 1.53 19.96 -17.79
CA SER A 112 0.95 20.90 -16.83
C SER A 112 0.14 20.22 -15.72
N GLU A 113 -0.12 18.92 -15.84
CA GLU A 113 -0.87 18.16 -14.84
C GLU A 113 -0.19 18.23 -13.47
N ILE A 114 -0.97 18.55 -12.44
CA ILE A 114 -0.48 18.70 -11.07
C ILE A 114 -0.47 17.35 -10.37
N ILE A 115 0.71 16.94 -9.91
CA ILE A 115 0.89 15.69 -9.17
C ILE A 115 1.20 15.99 -7.71
N LEU A 116 0.52 15.27 -6.83
CA LEU A 116 0.89 15.18 -5.42
C LEU A 116 2.06 14.21 -5.26
N VAL A 117 3.21 14.75 -4.88
CA VAL A 117 4.44 14.02 -4.55
C VAL A 117 4.60 13.99 -3.04
N ARG A 118 4.60 12.80 -2.45
CA ARG A 118 4.98 12.61 -1.04
C ARG A 118 6.47 12.31 -0.94
N GLU A 119 7.09 12.73 0.16
CA GLU A 119 8.49 12.42 0.48
C GLU A 119 9.44 12.67 -0.70
N LYS A 120 9.52 13.91 -1.19
CA LYS A 120 10.31 14.23 -2.39
C LYS A 120 11.80 13.90 -2.21
N SER A 121 12.35 14.01 -1.00
CA SER A 121 13.70 13.55 -0.67
C SER A 121 13.93 12.05 -0.93
N TYR A 122 12.94 11.17 -0.71
CA TYR A 122 13.02 9.75 -1.08
C TYR A 122 13.28 9.60 -2.58
N PHE A 123 12.51 10.28 -3.42
CA PHE A 123 12.63 10.18 -4.87
C PHE A 123 13.93 10.77 -5.43
N MET A 124 14.49 11.80 -4.78
CA MET A 124 15.82 12.32 -5.13
C MET A 124 16.91 11.28 -4.88
N GLN A 125 16.84 10.61 -3.74
CA GLN A 125 17.79 9.55 -3.39
C GLN A 125 17.61 8.28 -4.21
N LEU A 126 16.36 7.94 -4.54
CA LEU A 126 16.03 6.83 -5.43
C LEU A 126 16.78 6.98 -6.77
N GLY A 127 16.81 8.18 -7.35
CA GLY A 127 17.56 8.44 -8.59
C GLY A 127 19.06 8.11 -8.47
N LEU A 128 19.66 8.32 -7.29
CA LEU A 128 21.06 7.98 -7.04
C LEU A 128 21.27 6.46 -6.89
N ILE A 129 20.33 5.77 -6.22
CA ILE A 129 20.37 4.32 -6.08
C ILE A 129 20.19 3.65 -7.44
N LEU A 130 19.19 4.06 -8.22
CA LEU A 130 18.91 3.51 -9.55
C LEU A 130 20.10 3.65 -10.48
N ARG A 131 20.79 4.81 -10.49
CA ARG A 131 21.98 5.03 -11.33
C ARG A 131 23.16 4.11 -10.98
N LYS A 132 23.30 3.72 -9.71
CA LYS A 132 24.40 2.89 -9.22
C LYS A 132 24.11 1.39 -9.28
N THR A 133 22.84 1.02 -9.44
CA THR A 133 22.41 -0.37 -9.42
C THR A 133 22.35 -0.91 -10.84
N ASP A 134 22.86 -2.12 -11.06
CA ASP A 134 22.74 -2.80 -12.35
C ASP A 134 21.25 -3.04 -12.67
N HIS A 135 20.84 -2.75 -13.92
CA HIS A 135 19.49 -2.99 -14.39
C HIS A 135 19.00 -4.43 -14.17
N VAL A 136 19.89 -5.43 -14.24
CA VAL A 136 19.56 -6.83 -13.98
C VAL A 136 19.06 -7.01 -12.54
N VAL A 137 19.72 -6.39 -11.56
CA VAL A 137 19.32 -6.46 -10.14
C VAL A 137 17.97 -5.79 -9.92
N ILE A 138 17.69 -4.68 -10.62
CA ILE A 138 16.39 -3.99 -10.55
C ILE A 138 15.30 -4.90 -11.12
N CYS A 139 15.53 -5.51 -12.27
CA CYS A 139 14.59 -6.45 -12.89
C CYS A 139 14.34 -7.67 -11.98
N ASP A 140 15.40 -8.27 -11.44
CA ASP A 140 15.31 -9.41 -10.53
C ASP A 140 14.51 -9.08 -9.27
N TYR A 141 14.73 -7.90 -8.68
CA TYR A 141 13.94 -7.42 -7.55
C TYR A 141 12.45 -7.29 -7.90
N LEU A 142 12.11 -6.72 -9.05
CA LEU A 142 10.72 -6.60 -9.51
C LEU A 142 10.07 -7.96 -9.79
N ILE A 143 10.83 -8.91 -10.33
CA ILE A 143 10.37 -10.29 -10.58
C ILE A 143 10.11 -10.99 -9.25
N LEU A 144 11.06 -10.96 -8.31
CA LEU A 144 10.90 -11.59 -6.98
C LEU A 144 9.70 -11.01 -6.22
N ARG A 145 9.50 -9.69 -6.31
CA ARG A 145 8.32 -9.02 -5.73
C ARG A 145 7.04 -9.54 -6.37
N THR A 146 6.99 -9.64 -7.70
CA THR A 146 5.83 -10.19 -8.43
C THR A 146 5.54 -11.63 -8.02
N ILE A 147 6.56 -12.48 -7.92
CA ILE A 147 6.39 -13.87 -7.50
C ILE A 147 5.83 -13.94 -6.08
N LYS A 148 6.38 -13.14 -5.14
CA LYS A 148 5.88 -13.05 -3.75
C LYS A 148 4.38 -12.69 -3.71
N TYR A 149 3.94 -11.69 -4.46
CA TYR A 149 2.51 -11.32 -4.50
C TYR A 149 1.63 -12.35 -5.23
N SER A 150 2.23 -13.22 -6.05
CA SER A 150 1.51 -14.27 -6.78
C SER A 150 1.30 -15.54 -5.95
N ILE A 151 2.02 -15.72 -4.83
CA ILE A 151 1.95 -16.92 -3.97
C ILE A 151 0.53 -17.40 -3.69
N PRO A 152 -0.45 -16.54 -3.31
CA PRO A 152 -1.81 -16.99 -3.01
C PRO A 152 -2.50 -17.75 -4.17
N PHE A 153 -2.05 -17.50 -5.39
CA PHE A 153 -2.61 -18.04 -6.63
C PHE A 153 -1.79 -19.21 -7.19
N LEU A 154 -0.69 -19.60 -6.53
CA LEU A 154 0.14 -20.73 -6.92
C LEU A 154 -0.33 -22.05 -6.27
N PRO A 155 0.11 -23.22 -6.78
CA PRO A 155 -0.20 -24.53 -6.19
C PRO A 155 0.23 -24.65 -4.71
N ASP A 156 -0.41 -25.57 -3.97
CA ASP A 156 -0.26 -25.74 -2.52
C ASP A 156 1.21 -25.88 -2.07
N LYS A 157 2.08 -26.46 -2.92
CA LYS A 157 3.51 -26.58 -2.61
C LYS A 157 4.16 -25.24 -2.27
N PHE A 158 3.78 -24.14 -2.94
CA PHE A 158 4.32 -22.80 -2.69
C PHE A 158 3.72 -22.15 -1.44
N LEU A 159 2.46 -22.46 -1.16
CA LEU A 159 1.78 -21.98 0.05
C LEU A 159 2.36 -22.61 1.32
N LEU A 160 2.59 -23.92 1.30
CA LEU A 160 3.19 -24.65 2.42
C LEU A 160 4.60 -24.14 2.73
N MET A 161 5.34 -23.71 1.71
CA MET A 161 6.65 -23.07 1.91
C MET A 161 6.54 -21.72 2.61
N HIS A 162 5.49 -20.94 2.31
CA HIS A 162 5.23 -19.65 2.95
C HIS A 162 4.76 -19.83 4.41
N SER A 163 3.85 -20.77 4.68
CA SER A 163 3.35 -21.02 6.03
C SER A 163 4.43 -21.56 6.97
N ALA A 164 5.37 -22.37 6.45
CA ALA A 164 6.50 -22.92 7.21
C ALA A 164 7.47 -21.85 7.76
N LEU A 165 7.44 -20.61 7.27
CA LEU A 165 8.24 -19.51 7.80
C LEU A 165 7.59 -18.82 8.98
N GLN A 166 6.26 -18.82 9.03
CA GLN A 166 5.48 -18.15 10.06
C GLN A 166 5.44 -18.94 11.38
N THR A 167 5.83 -20.21 11.37
CA THR A 167 5.82 -21.10 12.55
C THR A 167 7.00 -20.85 13.51
N ASN A 168 8.08 -20.20 13.05
CA ASN A 168 9.27 -19.93 13.85
C ASN A 168 9.25 -18.51 14.48
N LYS A 169 8.51 -18.34 15.58
CA LYS A 169 8.57 -17.20 16.53
C LYS A 169 8.27 -15.78 16.00
N SER A 170 8.01 -15.62 14.72
CA SER A 170 7.84 -14.35 13.99
C SER A 170 6.37 -13.94 13.79
N LYS A 171 5.51 -14.13 14.80
CA LYS A 171 4.07 -13.80 14.70
C LYS A 171 3.76 -12.30 14.55
N ARG A 172 4.75 -11.41 14.74
CA ARG A 172 4.56 -9.94 14.77
C ARG A 172 5.09 -9.19 13.56
N ALA A 173 6.02 -9.74 12.77
CA ALA A 173 6.66 -9.00 11.68
C ALA A 173 5.90 -9.08 10.36
N TYR A 174 5.20 -10.19 10.11
CA TYR A 174 4.39 -10.39 8.90
C TYR A 174 3.02 -9.67 8.93
N SER A 175 2.79 -8.75 9.88
CA SER A 175 1.52 -8.01 10.00
C SER A 175 1.43 -6.75 9.13
N SER A 176 2.55 -6.25 8.58
CA SER A 176 2.54 -5.16 7.60
C SER A 176 2.51 -5.63 6.15
N ASP A 177 2.71 -6.92 5.92
CA ASP A 177 2.54 -7.52 4.60
C ASP A 177 1.05 -7.74 4.32
N ASN A 178 0.62 -7.33 3.12
CA ASN A 178 -0.71 -7.66 2.59
C ASN A 178 -0.97 -9.17 2.61
N LEU A 179 0.04 -10.05 2.74
CA LEU A 179 -0.06 -11.52 2.74
C LEU A 179 -0.31 -12.15 4.12
N SER A 180 -0.56 -11.34 5.16
CA SER A 180 -0.87 -11.82 6.51
C SER A 180 -2.08 -12.76 6.60
N PHE A 181 -2.89 -12.83 5.54
CA PHE A 181 -4.02 -13.73 5.38
C PHE A 181 -3.65 -15.18 5.01
N LEU A 182 -2.42 -15.44 4.55
CA LEU A 182 -1.89 -16.79 4.28
C LEU A 182 -1.50 -17.55 5.56
N LYS A 183 -2.06 -17.16 6.72
CA LYS A 183 -1.85 -17.82 8.02
C LYS A 183 -2.61 -19.15 8.12
N SER A 184 -3.65 -19.34 7.31
CA SER A 184 -4.45 -20.56 7.33
C SER A 184 -3.76 -21.70 6.57
N GLU A 185 -3.87 -22.91 7.12
CA GLU A 185 -3.39 -24.15 6.52
C GLU A 185 -4.29 -24.65 5.38
N SER A 186 -5.55 -24.21 5.27
CA SER A 186 -6.48 -24.69 4.23
C SER A 186 -6.62 -23.72 3.06
N ARG A 187 -6.72 -24.27 1.84
CA ARG A 187 -6.96 -23.48 0.61
C ARG A 187 -8.27 -22.70 0.69
N GLU A 188 -9.30 -23.30 1.28
CA GLU A 188 -10.62 -22.69 1.42
C GLU A 188 -10.57 -21.40 2.24
N GLU A 189 -9.97 -21.44 3.42
CA GLU A 189 -9.84 -20.25 4.29
C GLU A 189 -8.99 -19.16 3.62
N GLN A 190 -7.97 -19.52 2.87
CA GLN A 190 -7.18 -18.57 2.09
C GLN A 190 -8.02 -17.91 0.99
N CYS A 191 -8.79 -18.68 0.21
CA CYS A 191 -9.70 -18.13 -0.78
C CYS A 191 -10.72 -17.17 -0.13
N LEU A 192 -11.33 -17.57 0.99
CA LEU A 192 -12.26 -16.72 1.75
C LEU A 192 -11.60 -15.44 2.29
N SER A 193 -10.28 -15.44 2.52
CA SER A 193 -9.53 -14.27 2.96
C SER A 193 -9.16 -13.31 1.81
N ILE A 194 -9.03 -13.82 0.58
CA ILE A 194 -8.63 -13.04 -0.61
C ILE A 194 -9.86 -12.39 -1.26
N ILE A 195 -10.99 -13.09 -1.31
CA ILE A 195 -12.21 -12.63 -2.00
C ILE A 195 -12.64 -11.22 -1.54
N PRO A 196 -12.67 -10.87 -0.24
CA PRO A 196 -13.03 -9.52 0.20
C PRO A 196 -12.05 -8.43 -0.26
N GLN A 197 -10.79 -8.78 -0.54
CA GLN A 197 -9.78 -7.84 -1.02
C GLN A 197 -9.91 -7.59 -2.53
N LEU A 198 -10.26 -8.63 -3.30
CA LEU A 198 -10.49 -8.53 -4.74
C LEU A 198 -11.85 -7.90 -5.07
N PHE A 199 -12.88 -8.26 -4.32
CA PHE A 199 -14.27 -7.88 -4.58
C PHE A 199 -14.95 -7.22 -3.35
N PRO A 200 -14.38 -6.12 -2.81
CA PRO A 200 -14.88 -5.51 -1.57
C PRO A 200 -16.32 -5.01 -1.68
N ILE A 201 -16.74 -4.56 -2.88
CA ILE A 201 -18.06 -3.97 -3.10
C ILE A 201 -19.16 -5.03 -3.05
N ILE A 202 -19.05 -6.12 -3.83
CA ILE A 202 -20.06 -7.19 -3.80
C ILE A 202 -20.10 -7.92 -2.46
N ILE A 203 -18.95 -8.16 -1.83
CA ILE A 203 -18.89 -8.77 -0.50
C ILE A 203 -19.51 -7.84 0.55
N GLY A 204 -19.23 -6.54 0.46
CA GLY A 204 -19.89 -5.52 1.28
C GLY A 204 -21.40 -5.51 1.09
N ALA A 205 -21.90 -5.66 -0.14
CA ALA A 205 -23.32 -5.74 -0.45
C ALA A 205 -23.97 -6.99 0.14
N LEU A 206 -23.36 -8.16 -0.02
CA LEU A 206 -23.84 -9.41 0.57
C LEU A 206 -23.91 -9.32 2.11
N TYR A 207 -22.83 -8.83 2.72
CA TYR A 207 -22.77 -8.64 4.18
C TYR A 207 -23.84 -7.66 4.65
N ALA A 208 -23.97 -6.51 3.98
CA ALA A 208 -24.98 -5.52 4.30
C ALA A 208 -26.38 -6.10 4.20
N ARG A 209 -26.72 -6.80 3.11
CA ARG A 209 -28.07 -7.38 2.93
C ARG A 209 -28.43 -8.43 3.98
N GLN A 210 -27.45 -9.21 4.41
CA GLN A 210 -27.68 -10.27 5.39
C GLN A 210 -27.73 -9.76 6.83
N TYR A 211 -26.89 -8.77 7.17
CA TYR A 211 -26.66 -8.34 8.54
C TYR A 211 -27.07 -6.88 8.82
N SER A 212 -27.63 -6.17 7.84
CA SER A 212 -28.09 -4.79 8.04
C SER A 212 -29.23 -4.75 9.04
N ASN A 213 -29.02 -3.97 10.10
CA ASN A 213 -30.07 -3.58 11.02
C ASN A 213 -30.27 -2.06 10.92
N LEU A 214 -31.41 -1.64 10.36
CA LEU A 214 -31.75 -0.22 10.20
C LEU A 214 -31.83 0.51 11.55
N ASP A 215 -32.27 -0.16 12.62
CA ASP A 215 -32.30 0.41 13.97
C ASP A 215 -30.87 0.65 14.48
N SER A 216 -29.94 -0.27 14.25
CA SER A 216 -28.53 -0.08 14.60
C SER A 216 -27.89 1.08 13.83
N LYS A 217 -28.20 1.21 12.53
CA LYS A 217 -27.72 2.34 11.70
C LYS A 217 -28.28 3.67 12.21
N SER A 218 -29.57 3.72 12.56
CA SER A 218 -30.21 4.91 13.12
C SER A 218 -29.59 5.32 14.46
N LYS A 219 -29.43 4.37 15.39
CA LYS A 219 -28.81 4.61 16.70
C LYS A 219 -27.37 5.09 16.57
N ALA A 220 -26.57 4.47 15.70
CA ALA A 220 -25.22 4.93 15.42
C ALA A 220 -25.21 6.36 14.88
N THR A 221 -26.14 6.70 13.98
CA THR A 221 -26.29 8.07 13.44
C THR A 221 -26.59 9.07 14.54
N GLU A 222 -27.51 8.76 15.45
CA GLU A 222 -27.83 9.60 16.60
C GLU A 222 -26.62 9.83 17.52
N ILE A 223 -25.80 8.79 17.75
CA ILE A 223 -24.57 8.90 18.53
C ILE A 223 -23.58 9.86 17.85
N PHE A 224 -23.31 9.70 16.55
CA PHE A 224 -22.38 10.58 15.84
C PHE A 224 -22.87 12.03 15.75
N GLU A 225 -24.16 12.26 15.56
CA GLU A 225 -24.74 13.61 15.60
C GLU A 225 -24.68 14.22 17.00
N SER A 226 -24.85 13.42 18.05
CA SER A 226 -24.67 13.88 19.43
C SER A 226 -23.21 14.24 19.72
N ILE A 227 -22.25 13.42 19.28
CA ILE A 227 -20.81 13.73 19.39
C ILE A 227 -20.49 15.03 18.63
N LYS A 228 -21.00 15.20 17.41
CA LYS A 228 -20.82 16.42 16.61
C LYS A 228 -21.36 17.65 17.33
N ARG A 229 -22.51 17.53 17.98
CA ARG A 229 -23.14 18.61 18.77
C ARG A 229 -22.30 18.97 20.00
N GLU A 230 -21.84 17.98 20.75
CA GLU A 230 -20.97 18.21 21.91
C GLU A 230 -19.62 18.80 21.51
N PHE A 231 -19.05 18.37 20.38
CA PHE A 231 -17.82 18.95 19.86
C PHE A 231 -18.01 20.40 19.40
N LEU A 232 -19.17 20.72 18.81
CA LEU A 232 -19.54 22.09 18.45
C LEU A 232 -19.68 22.97 19.70
N HIS A 233 -20.39 22.47 20.72
CA HIS A 233 -20.52 23.13 22.00
C HIS A 233 -19.15 23.36 22.65
N GLY A 234 -18.27 22.35 22.62
CA GLY A 234 -16.88 22.48 23.03
C GLY A 234 -16.19 23.63 22.32
N LEU A 235 -16.12 23.60 20.98
CA LEU A 235 -15.46 24.63 20.16
C LEU A 235 -15.93 26.06 20.46
N GLN A 236 -17.20 26.25 20.83
CA GLN A 236 -17.75 27.55 21.20
C GLN A 236 -17.21 28.10 22.52
N HIS A 237 -16.84 27.23 23.47
CA HIS A 237 -16.48 27.61 24.84
C HIS A 237 -14.99 27.51 25.16
N ILE A 238 -14.15 26.95 24.26
CA ILE A 238 -12.72 26.81 24.55
C ILE A 238 -12.02 28.17 24.45
N ILE A 239 -11.29 28.48 25.53
CA ILE A 239 -10.66 29.79 25.74
C ILE A 239 -9.32 29.95 25.02
N TRP A 240 -8.66 28.86 24.63
CA TRP A 240 -7.35 28.93 23.99
C TRP A 240 -7.40 29.17 22.47
N LEU A 241 -8.57 29.00 21.84
CA LEU A 241 -8.76 29.30 20.42
C LEU A 241 -9.18 30.75 20.23
N ASP A 242 -8.49 31.44 19.34
CA ASP A 242 -8.92 32.73 18.81
C ASP A 242 -10.20 32.59 17.96
N GLU A 243 -10.93 33.70 17.80
CA GLU A 243 -12.21 33.73 17.07
C GLU A 243 -12.10 33.27 15.61
N THR A 244 -10.99 33.58 14.94
CA THR A 244 -10.80 33.23 13.52
C THR A 244 -10.63 31.72 13.39
N THR A 245 -9.77 31.13 14.21
CA THR A 245 -9.55 29.67 14.22
C THR A 245 -10.79 28.93 14.70
N ARG A 246 -11.51 29.45 15.72
CA ARG A 246 -12.78 28.91 16.18
C ARG A 246 -13.80 28.83 15.04
N THR A 247 -14.02 29.94 14.34
CA THR A 247 -14.99 30.00 13.23
C THR A 247 -14.63 29.00 12.13
N LYS A 248 -13.36 28.88 11.77
CA LYS A 248 -12.88 27.89 10.78
C LYS A 248 -13.16 26.45 11.24
N ASN A 249 -12.87 26.13 12.50
CA ASN A 249 -13.10 24.80 13.05
C ASN A 249 -14.59 24.45 13.15
N ILE A 250 -15.43 25.42 13.52
CA ILE A 250 -16.90 25.26 13.52
C ILE A 250 -17.40 24.95 12.10
N ASN A 251 -16.95 25.72 11.10
CA ASN A 251 -17.35 25.49 9.72
C ASN A 251 -16.89 24.12 9.21
N LYS A 252 -15.65 23.72 9.52
CA LYS A 252 -15.12 22.39 9.20
C LYS A 252 -15.97 21.29 9.83
N LEU A 253 -16.30 21.40 11.11
CA LEU A 253 -17.14 20.42 11.81
C LEU A 253 -18.54 20.36 11.20
N LYS A 254 -19.16 21.50 10.87
CA LYS A 254 -20.49 21.54 10.23
C LYS A 254 -20.48 20.80 8.89
N SER A 255 -19.42 20.95 8.08
CA SER A 255 -19.26 20.24 6.81
C SER A 255 -18.92 18.75 6.93
N THR A 256 -18.59 18.25 8.13
CA THR A 256 -18.30 16.82 8.32
C THR A 256 -19.54 15.98 8.04
N GLN A 257 -19.38 15.01 7.15
CA GLN A 257 -20.36 13.96 6.85
C GLN A 257 -19.93 12.64 7.50
N PHE A 258 -20.89 11.90 8.03
CA PHE A 258 -20.67 10.58 8.61
C PHE A 258 -21.14 9.49 7.64
N TYR A 259 -20.27 8.56 7.29
CA TYR A 259 -20.60 7.38 6.52
C TYR A 259 -20.79 6.21 7.48
N ILE A 260 -22.03 5.77 7.69
CA ILE A 260 -22.39 4.80 8.74
C ILE A 260 -22.90 3.51 8.10
N GLY A 261 -22.22 2.41 8.41
CA GLY A 261 -22.54 1.09 7.86
C GLY A 261 -22.10 0.97 6.41
N TYR A 262 -23.06 0.98 5.49
CA TYR A 262 -22.84 0.75 4.06
C TYR A 262 -23.54 1.83 3.19
N PRO A 263 -23.00 2.12 1.99
CA PRO A 263 -23.66 2.97 1.01
C PRO A 263 -24.95 2.33 0.49
N GLU A 264 -26.00 3.12 0.30
CA GLU A 264 -27.30 2.63 -0.19
C GLU A 264 -27.21 2.00 -1.58
N GLN A 265 -26.23 2.43 -2.38
CA GLN A 265 -25.93 1.88 -3.70
C GLN A 265 -25.61 0.38 -3.66
N LEU A 266 -25.18 -0.17 -2.52
CA LEU A 266 -24.95 -1.62 -2.37
C LEU A 266 -26.27 -2.43 -2.33
N MET A 267 -27.43 -1.76 -2.19
CA MET A 267 -28.75 -2.39 -2.24
C MET A 267 -29.36 -2.40 -3.66
N ASP A 268 -28.70 -1.75 -4.62
CA ASP A 268 -29.16 -1.65 -6.00
C ASP A 268 -28.43 -2.66 -6.89
N ASP A 269 -29.16 -3.68 -7.36
CA ASP A 269 -28.60 -4.74 -8.20
C ASP A 269 -28.17 -4.23 -9.58
N GLU A 270 -28.86 -3.25 -10.17
CA GLU A 270 -28.51 -2.72 -11.48
C GLU A 270 -27.19 -1.96 -11.42
N LEU A 271 -26.97 -1.19 -10.35
CA LEU A 271 -25.69 -0.51 -10.11
C LEU A 271 -24.54 -1.49 -9.87
N LEU A 272 -24.77 -2.57 -9.12
CA LEU A 272 -23.76 -3.59 -8.89
C LEU A 272 -23.41 -4.35 -10.17
N ILE A 273 -24.40 -4.77 -10.95
CA ILE A 273 -24.18 -5.45 -12.24
C ILE A 273 -23.40 -4.54 -13.18
N LYS A 274 -23.80 -3.27 -13.30
CA LYS A 274 -23.10 -2.28 -14.12
C LYS A 274 -21.66 -2.07 -13.66
N TYR A 275 -21.41 -2.01 -12.35
CA TYR A 275 -20.06 -1.85 -11.80
C TYR A 275 -19.13 -3.00 -12.22
N TYR A 276 -19.64 -4.22 -12.32
CA TYR A 276 -18.88 -5.41 -12.70
C TYR A 276 -19.04 -5.82 -14.17
N GLU A 277 -19.61 -4.97 -15.04
CA GLU A 277 -19.96 -5.34 -16.42
C GLU A 277 -18.75 -5.80 -17.27
N LYS A 278 -17.55 -5.33 -16.94
CA LYS A 278 -16.29 -5.66 -17.66
C LYS A 278 -15.50 -6.79 -17.00
N LEU A 279 -15.97 -7.33 -15.88
CA LEU A 279 -15.27 -8.39 -15.15
C LEU A 279 -15.68 -9.75 -15.70
N GLU A 280 -14.72 -10.48 -16.25
CA GLU A 280 -14.86 -11.88 -16.65
C GLU A 280 -14.05 -12.77 -15.69
N ILE A 281 -14.68 -13.81 -15.14
CA ILE A 281 -14.03 -14.78 -14.27
C ILE A 281 -14.05 -16.13 -14.97
N HIS A 282 -12.87 -16.71 -15.19
CA HIS A 282 -12.71 -18.04 -15.73
C HIS A 282 -12.42 -19.05 -14.62
N PRO A 283 -12.98 -20.27 -14.69
CA PRO A 283 -12.65 -21.36 -13.77
C PRO A 283 -11.24 -21.92 -14.00
#